data_AF-A0A960FYK3-F1
#
_entry.id   AF-A0A960FYK3-F1
#
_cell.length_a   1.000
_cell.length_b   1.000
_cell.length_c   1.000
_cell.angle_alpha   90.00
_cell.angle_beta   90.00
_cell.angle_gamma   90.00
#
_symmetry.space_group_name_H-M   'P 1'
#
loop_
_entity.id
_entity.type
_entity.pdbx_description
1 polymer ?
#
loop_
_entity_poly.entity_id
_entity_poly.type
_entity_poly.pdbx_seq_one_letter_code
_entity_poly.pdbx_strand_id
1 'polypeptide(L)'
;LERMGDLAVHIAKTTRMRYPIPVVPNELRGIIVDTSTVASQMITKTGVALARKDVASARALPDMDREMDRLHRELFIIVLSPAWEYGVRAAVDITLLSRYYERFADYAVTIGDRLVHVALGSAPGVPPQVNGSVNPR
;
A
#
# COMPACT_ATOMS: atom_id res chain seq x y z
N LEU A 1 1.00 -9.57 -7.99
CA LEU A 1 -0.41 -10.02 -7.91
C LEU A 1 -0.58 -11.19 -6.95
N GLU A 2 0.10 -12.33 -7.17
CA GLU A 2 0.09 -13.48 -6.24
C GLU A 2 0.35 -13.08 -4.77
N ARG A 3 1.45 -12.37 -4.52
CA ARG A 3 1.78 -11.87 -3.16
C ARG A 3 0.75 -10.92 -2.56
N MET A 4 0.05 -10.14 -3.39
CA MET A 4 -1.04 -9.27 -2.92
C MET A 4 -2.29 -10.10 -2.56
N GLY A 5 -2.53 -11.19 -3.30
CA GLY A 5 -3.56 -12.18 -2.99
C GLY A 5 -3.28 -12.91 -1.66
N ASP A 6 -2.03 -13.31 -1.41
CA ASP A 6 -1.64 -13.93 -0.13
C ASP A 6 -1.89 -13.01 1.06
N LEU A 7 -1.57 -11.72 0.90
CA LEU A 7 -1.84 -10.70 1.93
C LEU A 7 -3.34 -10.51 2.16
N ALA A 8 -4.16 -10.49 1.10
CA ALA A 8 -5.62 -10.44 1.23
C ALA A 8 -6.16 -11.66 2.00
N VAL A 9 -5.59 -12.85 1.78
CA VAL A 9 -5.91 -14.06 2.56
C VAL A 9 -5.50 -13.90 4.04
N HIS A 10 -4.34 -13.32 4.32
CA HIS A 10 -3.92 -13.05 5.71
C HIS A 10 -4.85 -12.08 6.42
N ILE A 11 -5.28 -11.00 5.75
CA ILE A 11 -6.29 -10.05 6.25
C ILE A 11 -7.58 -10.80 6.62
N ALA A 12 -8.12 -11.59 5.68
CA ALA A 12 -9.36 -12.34 5.89
C ALA A 12 -9.25 -13.39 7.02
N LYS A 13 -8.09 -14.07 7.14
CA LYS A 13 -7.82 -15.03 8.21
C LYS A 13 -7.79 -14.35 9.58
N THR A 14 -7.12 -13.21 9.72
CA THR A 14 -7.09 -12.44 10.96
C THR A 14 -8.49 -12.06 11.43
N THR A 15 -9.35 -11.59 10.51
CA THR A 15 -10.76 -11.27 10.82
C THR A 15 -11.54 -12.52 11.23
N ARG A 16 -11.40 -13.63 10.52
CA ARG A 16 -12.16 -14.87 10.77
C ARG A 16 -11.77 -15.56 12.07
N MET A 17 -10.48 -15.58 12.43
CA MET A 17 -10.00 -16.27 13.64
C MET A 17 -10.53 -15.69 14.95
N ARG A 18 -11.04 -14.45 14.94
CA ARG A 18 -11.50 -13.79 16.18
C ARG A 18 -13.00 -13.81 16.38
N TYR A 19 -13.76 -14.25 15.37
CA TYR A 19 -15.20 -14.42 15.51
C TYR A 19 -15.56 -15.27 16.74
N PRO A 20 -16.55 -14.86 17.57
CA PRO A 20 -17.46 -13.73 17.38
C PRO A 20 -16.94 -12.37 17.89
N ILE A 21 -15.75 -12.32 18.51
CA ILE A 21 -15.18 -11.09 19.07
C ILE A 21 -14.53 -10.27 17.93
N PRO A 22 -14.98 -9.03 17.66
CA PRO A 22 -14.39 -8.22 16.60
C PRO A 22 -12.90 -7.96 16.83
N VAL A 23 -12.08 -8.18 15.79
CA VAL A 23 -10.63 -7.82 15.81
C VAL A 23 -10.44 -6.32 15.96
N VAL A 24 -11.32 -5.55 15.33
CA VAL A 24 -11.23 -4.10 15.20
C VAL A 24 -12.27 -3.47 16.12
N PRO A 25 -11.85 -2.71 17.14
CA PRO A 25 -12.72 -1.86 17.93
C PRO A 25 -13.59 -0.95 17.07
N ASN A 26 -14.77 -0.58 17.56
CA ASN A 26 -15.73 0.19 16.77
C ASN A 26 -15.16 1.53 16.28
N GLU A 27 -14.38 2.21 17.10
CA GLU A 27 -13.71 3.47 16.76
C GLU A 27 -12.70 3.35 15.60
N LEU A 28 -12.09 2.17 15.43
CA LEU A 28 -11.11 1.92 14.37
C LEU A 28 -11.75 1.40 13.07
N ARG A 29 -13.05 1.08 13.06
CA ARG A 29 -13.71 0.54 11.87
C ARG A 29 -13.64 1.48 10.68
N GLY A 30 -13.80 2.79 10.91
CA GLY A 30 -13.72 3.80 9.83
C GLY A 30 -12.38 3.74 9.12
N ILE A 31 -11.28 3.83 9.89
CA ILE A 31 -9.92 3.77 9.36
C ILE A 31 -9.69 2.47 8.60
N ILE A 32 -10.10 1.31 9.13
CA ILE A 32 -9.93 0.02 8.45
C ILE A 32 -10.74 -0.05 7.14
N VAL A 33 -11.95 0.50 7.11
CA VAL A 33 -12.74 0.60 5.87
C VAL A 33 -12.02 1.46 4.84
N ASP A 34 -11.48 2.61 5.24
CA ASP A 34 -10.72 3.50 4.35
C ASP A 34 -9.47 2.79 3.82
N THR A 35 -8.69 2.14 4.69
CA THR A 35 -7.51 1.34 4.32
C THR A 35 -7.87 0.24 3.32
N SER A 36 -8.97 -0.49 3.56
CA SER A 36 -9.44 -1.54 2.65
C SER A 36 -9.91 -0.99 1.30
N THR A 37 -10.48 0.21 1.30
CA THR A 37 -10.94 0.91 0.09
C THR A 37 -9.75 1.33 -0.76
N VAL A 38 -8.73 1.96 -0.15
CA VAL A 38 -7.50 2.34 -0.84
C VAL A 38 -6.81 1.11 -1.43
N ALA A 39 -6.65 0.03 -0.65
CA ALA A 39 -6.06 -1.21 -1.16
C ALA A 39 -6.83 -1.78 -2.37
N SER A 40 -8.16 -1.79 -2.31
CA SER A 40 -9.02 -2.26 -3.41
C SER A 40 -8.88 -1.40 -4.67
N GLN A 41 -8.73 -0.08 -4.51
CA GLN A 41 -8.47 0.82 -5.62
C GLN A 41 -7.06 0.61 -6.19
N MET A 42 -6.05 0.38 -5.34
CA MET A 42 -4.66 0.15 -5.78
C MET A 42 -4.58 -1.10 -6.66
N ILE A 43 -5.14 -2.23 -6.23
CA ILE A 43 -5.14 -3.46 -7.05
C ILE A 43 -5.88 -3.28 -8.39
N THR A 44 -6.98 -2.52 -8.38
CA THR A 44 -7.72 -2.20 -9.60
C THR A 44 -6.85 -1.41 -10.58
N LYS A 45 -6.17 -0.36 -10.09
CA LYS A 45 -5.25 0.43 -10.92
C LYS A 45 -4.04 -0.36 -11.38
N THR A 46 -3.44 -1.18 -10.52
CA THR A 46 -2.34 -2.08 -10.89
C THR A 46 -2.78 -3.04 -12.00
N GLY A 47 -4.00 -3.59 -11.92
CA GLY A 47 -4.57 -4.45 -12.95
C GLY A 47 -4.77 -3.72 -14.28
N VAL A 48 -5.33 -2.50 -14.26
CA VAL A 48 -5.50 -1.66 -15.46
C VAL A 48 -4.15 -1.30 -16.08
N ALA A 49 -3.20 -0.85 -15.27
CA ALA A 49 -1.84 -0.52 -15.67
C ALA A 49 -1.19 -1.71 -16.39
N LEU A 50 -1.29 -2.92 -15.82
CA LEU A 50 -0.70 -4.13 -16.39
C LEU A 50 -1.39 -4.58 -17.69
N ALA A 51 -2.72 -4.63 -17.70
CA ALA A 51 -3.49 -5.14 -18.84
C ALA A 51 -3.40 -4.22 -20.06
N ARG A 52 -3.33 -2.90 -19.84
CA ARG A 52 -3.37 -1.89 -20.91
C ARG A 52 -2.05 -1.18 -21.14
N LYS A 53 -0.99 -1.54 -20.40
CA LYS A 53 0.28 -0.79 -20.34
C LYS A 53 0.05 0.70 -20.05
N ASP A 54 -0.94 1.00 -19.20
CA ASP A 54 -1.32 2.37 -18.89
C ASP A 54 -0.39 2.98 -17.84
N VAL A 55 0.53 3.83 -18.32
CA VAL A 55 1.50 4.56 -17.50
C VAL A 55 0.81 5.52 -16.53
N ALA A 56 -0.35 6.09 -16.87
CA ALA A 56 -1.05 7.01 -15.99
C ALA A 56 -1.59 6.29 -14.75
N SER A 57 -2.21 5.12 -14.92
CA SER A 57 -2.64 4.27 -13.80
C SER A 57 -1.47 3.83 -12.91
N ALA A 58 -0.31 3.51 -13.50
CA ALA A 58 0.88 3.15 -12.72
C ALA A 58 1.43 4.33 -11.91
N ARG A 59 1.48 5.53 -12.50
CA ARG A 59 1.97 6.76 -11.84
C ARG A 59 1.07 7.25 -10.70
N ALA A 60 -0.18 6.80 -10.64
CA ALA A 60 -1.08 7.13 -9.54
C ALA A 60 -0.82 6.29 -8.27
N LEU A 61 -0.13 5.15 -8.37
CA LEU A 61 0.07 4.23 -7.24
C LEU A 61 0.89 4.83 -6.09
N PRO A 62 1.98 5.58 -6.33
CA PRO A 62 2.74 6.23 -5.24
C PRO A 62 1.91 7.22 -4.41
N ASP A 63 0.97 7.95 -5.02
CA ASP A 63 0.12 8.89 -4.29
C ASP A 63 -0.89 8.14 -3.39
N MET A 64 -1.38 6.99 -3.85
CA MET A 64 -2.25 6.13 -3.05
C MET A 64 -1.52 5.44 -1.90
N ASP A 65 -0.25 5.10 -2.11
CA ASP A 65 0.62 4.56 -1.07
C ASP A 65 0.84 5.57 0.06
N ARG A 66 1.00 6.87 -0.27
CA ARG A 66 1.04 7.94 0.75
C ARG A 66 -0.25 8.04 1.57
N GLU A 67 -1.40 7.75 0.96
CA GLU A 67 -2.66 7.69 1.68
C GLU A 67 -2.72 6.45 2.60
N MET A 68 -2.19 5.31 2.14
CA MET A 68 -2.00 4.12 2.98
C MET A 68 -1.12 4.43 4.20
N ASP A 69 0.01 5.10 4.02
CA ASP A 69 0.91 5.53 5.09
C ASP A 69 0.24 6.50 6.07
N ARG A 70 -0.63 7.38 5.57
CA ARG A 70 -1.41 8.30 6.41
C ARG A 70 -2.34 7.52 7.32
N LEU A 71 -3.11 6.58 6.77
CA LEU A 71 -4.03 5.72 7.53
C LEU A 71 -3.28 4.81 8.50
N HIS A 72 -2.12 4.27 8.10
CA HIS A 72 -1.25 3.49 8.95
C HIS A 72 -0.82 4.28 10.19
N ARG A 73 -0.34 5.53 10.00
CA ARG A 73 0.05 6.41 11.11
C ARG A 73 -1.12 6.74 12.03
N GLU A 74 -2.29 7.05 11.47
CA GLU A 74 -3.50 7.37 12.25
C GLU A 74 -3.89 6.21 13.18
N LEU A 75 -3.86 5.00 12.65
CA LEU A 75 -4.14 3.78 13.39
C LEU A 75 -3.12 3.53 14.52
N PHE A 76 -1.83 3.79 14.28
CA PHE A 76 -0.79 3.68 15.31
C PHE A 76 -0.92 4.75 16.41
N ILE A 77 -1.32 5.98 16.07
CA ILE A 77 -1.56 7.04 17.07
C ILE A 77 -2.64 6.58 18.07
N ILE A 78 -3.70 5.94 17.59
CA ILE A 78 -4.80 5.45 18.44
C ILE A 78 -4.34 4.26 19.29
N VAL A 79 -3.70 3.26 18.66
CA VAL A 79 -3.26 2.04 19.36
C VAL A 79 -2.20 2.31 20.43
N LEU A 80 -1.33 3.29 20.20
CA LEU A 80 -0.27 3.67 21.15
C LEU A 80 -0.73 4.74 22.15
N SER A 81 -1.97 5.22 22.06
CA SER A 81 -2.52 6.21 22.96
C SER A 81 -2.58 5.66 24.40
N PRO A 82 -2.29 6.49 25.43
CA PRO A 82 -2.57 6.13 26.83
C PRO A 82 -4.05 5.80 27.09
N ALA A 83 -4.96 6.24 26.22
CA ALA A 83 -6.39 5.96 26.31
C ALA A 83 -6.78 4.58 25.74
N TRP A 84 -5.83 3.79 25.22
CA TRP A 84 -6.10 2.47 24.66
C TRP A 84 -6.58 1.47 25.71
N GLU A 85 -7.87 1.09 25.64
CA GLU A 85 -8.51 0.21 26.63
C GLU A 85 -8.74 -1.24 26.14
N TYR A 86 -8.50 -1.53 24.85
CA TYR A 86 -8.82 -2.82 24.25
C TYR A 86 -7.76 -3.91 24.49
N GLY A 87 -6.68 -3.57 25.21
CA GLY A 87 -5.62 -4.49 25.62
C GLY A 87 -4.60 -4.83 24.53
N VAL A 88 -3.52 -5.51 24.94
CA VAL A 88 -2.35 -5.82 24.09
C VAL A 88 -2.70 -6.68 22.89
N ARG A 89 -3.62 -7.64 23.08
CA ARG A 89 -4.00 -8.58 22.03
C ARG A 89 -4.61 -7.87 20.82
N ALA A 90 -5.56 -6.97 21.04
CA ALA A 90 -6.17 -6.17 19.98
C ALA A 90 -5.13 -5.27 19.29
N ALA A 91 -4.25 -4.64 20.06
CA ALA A 91 -3.16 -3.82 19.52
C ALA A 91 -2.24 -4.60 18.57
N VAL A 92 -1.89 -5.84 18.92
CA VAL A 92 -1.10 -6.73 18.05
C VAL A 92 -1.84 -7.07 16.77
N ASP A 93 -3.13 -7.39 16.83
CA ASP A 93 -3.90 -7.73 15.64
C ASP A 93 -4.01 -6.56 14.66
N ILE A 94 -4.28 -5.37 15.20
CA ILE A 94 -4.40 -4.14 14.43
C ILE A 94 -3.05 -3.77 13.79
N THR A 95 -1.96 -3.94 14.52
CA THR A 95 -0.60 -3.75 14.00
C THR A 95 -0.30 -4.70 12.84
N LEU A 96 -0.62 -6.00 12.99
CA LEU A 96 -0.43 -7.00 11.93
C LEU A 96 -1.30 -6.68 10.71
N LEU A 97 -2.56 -6.33 10.94
CA LEU A 97 -3.49 -5.94 9.88
C LEU A 97 -2.95 -4.75 9.08
N SER A 98 -2.54 -3.69 9.78
CA SER A 98 -1.96 -2.50 9.19
C SER A 98 -0.70 -2.83 8.38
N ARG A 99 0.15 -3.72 8.89
CA ARG A 99 1.37 -4.14 8.17
C ARG A 99 1.07 -4.95 6.89
N TYR A 100 0.00 -5.74 6.88
CA TYR A 100 -0.41 -6.46 5.67
C TYR A 100 -0.90 -5.50 4.59
N TYR A 101 -1.59 -4.43 4.97
CA TYR A 101 -2.00 -3.38 4.03
C TYR A 101 -0.82 -2.58 3.47
N GLU A 102 0.15 -2.18 4.28
CA GLU A 102 1.37 -1.52 3.76
C GLU A 102 2.13 -2.41 2.78
N ARG A 103 2.36 -3.69 3.13
CA ARG A 103 3.03 -4.60 2.20
C ARG A 103 2.25 -4.77 0.89
N PHE A 104 0.93 -4.70 0.95
CA PHE A 104 0.10 -4.77 -0.25
C PHE A 104 0.32 -3.54 -1.13
N ALA A 105 0.38 -2.35 -0.51
CA ALA A 105 0.62 -1.08 -1.19
C ALA A 105 2.03 -1.01 -1.80
N ASP A 106 3.07 -1.41 -1.04
CA ASP A 106 4.45 -1.57 -1.51
C ASP A 106 4.54 -2.41 -2.80
N TYR A 107 3.82 -3.54 -2.84
CA TYR A 107 3.79 -4.41 -4.01
C TYR A 107 3.10 -3.76 -5.21
N ALA A 108 2.02 -3.01 -4.98
CA ALA A 108 1.36 -2.27 -6.06
C ALA A 108 2.30 -1.22 -6.66
N VAL A 109 2.96 -0.40 -5.83
CA VAL A 109 3.94 0.60 -6.28
C VAL A 109 5.10 -0.05 -7.03
N THR A 110 5.68 -1.12 -6.49
CA THR A 110 6.78 -1.85 -7.14
C THR A 110 6.39 -2.36 -8.54
N ILE A 111 5.16 -2.85 -8.71
CA ILE A 111 4.65 -3.27 -10.03
C ILE A 111 4.48 -2.06 -10.94
N GLY A 112 3.92 -0.96 -10.42
CA GLY A 112 3.75 0.30 -11.15
C GLY A 112 5.06 0.83 -11.70
N ASP A 113 6.08 0.97 -10.86
CA ASP A 113 7.40 1.50 -11.24
C ASP A 113 8.05 0.65 -12.34
N ARG A 114 7.99 -0.68 -12.20
CA ARG A 114 8.48 -1.61 -13.24
C ARG A 114 7.73 -1.42 -14.56
N LEU A 115 6.42 -1.19 -14.52
CA LEU A 115 5.63 -0.97 -15.73
C LEU A 115 5.97 0.36 -16.41
N VAL A 116 6.10 1.43 -15.65
CA VAL A 116 6.53 2.74 -16.16
C VAL A 116 7.90 2.62 -16.82
N HIS A 117 8.82 1.91 -16.17
CA HIS A 117 10.16 1.66 -16.68
C HIS A 117 10.16 0.94 -18.03
N VAL A 118 9.43 -0.18 -18.11
CA VAL A 118 9.30 -0.97 -19.36
C VAL A 118 8.59 -0.17 -20.45
N ALA A 119 7.56 0.61 -20.12
CA ALA A 119 6.81 1.39 -21.09
C ALA A 119 7.61 2.56 -21.67
N LEU A 120 8.51 3.17 -20.88
CA LEU A 120 9.32 4.31 -21.27
C LEU A 120 10.71 3.95 -21.81
N GLY A 121 11.08 2.66 -21.79
CA GLY A 121 12.36 2.17 -22.33
C GLY A 121 13.61 2.69 -21.61
N SER A 122 13.47 3.31 -20.45
CA SER A 122 14.61 3.70 -19.62
C SER A 122 15.15 2.43 -18.97
N ALA A 123 16.44 2.12 -19.09
CA ALA A 123 17.08 0.98 -18.43
C ALA A 123 17.39 1.30 -16.94
N PRO A 124 17.54 0.30 -16.04
CA PRO A 124 17.87 0.58 -14.64
C PRO A 124 19.30 1.14 -14.56
N GLY A 125 19.46 2.32 -13.95
CA GLY A 125 20.77 2.79 -13.47
C GLY A 125 21.59 3.69 -14.40
N VAL A 126 21.02 4.31 -15.44
CA VAL A 126 21.75 5.34 -16.20
C VAL A 126 21.39 6.73 -15.66
N PRO A 127 22.28 7.40 -14.89
CA PRO A 127 22.07 8.80 -14.54
C PRO A 127 22.04 9.65 -15.82
N PRO A 128 21.28 10.77 -15.83
CA PRO A 128 21.13 11.60 -17.01
C PRO A 128 22.51 12.07 -17.50
N GLN A 129 22.87 11.69 -18.72
CA GLN A 129 24.04 12.27 -19.37
C GLN A 129 23.75 13.73 -19.66
N VAL A 130 24.32 14.60 -18.85
CA VAL A 130 24.40 16.03 -19.12
C VAL A 130 25.33 16.17 -20.33
N ASN A 131 24.76 16.22 -21.53
CA ASN A 131 25.49 16.63 -22.73
C ASN A 131 25.86 18.11 -22.58
N GLY A 132 26.96 18.36 -21.86
CA GLY A 132 27.67 19.63 -21.90
C GLY A 132 28.24 19.79 -23.30
N SER A 133 27.52 20.53 -24.13
CA SER A 133 28.01 21.02 -25.41
C SER A 133 29.33 21.77 -25.20
N VAL A 134 30.39 21.17 -25.72
CA VAL A 134 31.67 21.84 -26.00
C VAL A 134 31.36 23.11 -26.79
N ASN A 135 31.76 24.27 -26.27
CA ASN A 135 31.87 25.49 -27.06
C ASN A 135 33.36 25.88 -27.12
N PRO A 136 34.02 25.77 -28.28
CA PRO A 136 35.36 26.29 -28.47
C PRO A 136 35.26 27.71 -29.04
N ARG A 137 35.45 28.74 -28.19
CA ARG A 137 36.02 30.04 -28.58
C ARG A 137 36.77 30.63 -27.40
#